data_AF-A0A820IZY7-F1
#
_entry.id   AF-A0A820IZY7-F1
#
_cell.length_a   1.000
_cell.length_b   1.000
_cell.length_c   1.000
_cell.angle_alpha   90.00
_cell.angle_beta   90.00
_cell.angle_gamma   90.00
#
_symmetry.space_group_name_H-M   'P 1'
#
loop_
_entity.id
_entity.type
_entity.pdbx_description
1 polymer ?
#
loop_
_entity_poly.entity_id
_entity_poly.type
_entity_poly.pdbx_seq_one_letter_code
_entity_poly.pdbx_strand_id
1 'polypeptide(L)'
;DHTFEPIKESYKSNGNNFEFRIKFEKFTALHVTSPSVFNRVFPDNLPSNARTHLVLEIYNPEVAHEDNPSLFQNLHAESLKLYSLYPFRGTFQQLFKNANIKFIRLSGGDIRSDVSETFTGNIARLELAKQAGALSVQNFPVYPAHELTINAFYVTDFNSDHPSNYANLRELRVHSPERIPANAFRQFPNIHTLSVQSDRGIDPHAFDGLTHLEKLTIKDGETNLDLFNSLPNLKEFRANIEKLDGNTQCKLIEKLASGQVAIQALLDDRDCTCVSAYLDTAAG
;
A
#
# COMPACT_ATOMS: atom_id res chain seq x y z
N ASP A 1 -20.30 -27.43 16.44
CA ASP A 1 -20.75 -26.66 15.27
C ASP A 1 -21.62 -25.50 15.69
N HIS A 2 -21.02 -24.34 15.92
CA HIS A 2 -21.79 -23.13 16.07
C HIS A 2 -21.71 -22.33 14.78
N THR A 3 -22.78 -22.40 13.99
CA THR A 3 -23.07 -21.44 12.94
C THR A 3 -23.48 -20.14 13.63
N PHE A 4 -22.56 -19.19 13.77
CA PHE A 4 -22.88 -17.87 14.30
C PHE A 4 -23.04 -16.86 13.18
N GLU A 5 -24.17 -16.16 13.21
CA GLU A 5 -24.51 -15.09 12.29
C GLU A 5 -23.52 -13.92 12.44
N PRO A 6 -23.04 -13.33 11.34
CA PRO A 6 -22.14 -12.18 11.38
C PRO A 6 -22.74 -11.01 12.19
N ILE A 7 -21.92 -10.43 13.07
CA ILE A 7 -22.32 -9.44 14.09
C ILE A 7 -22.87 -8.14 13.46
N LYS A 8 -22.62 -7.90 12.16
CA LYS A 8 -23.20 -6.79 11.40
C LYS A 8 -23.07 -7.01 9.90
N GLU A 9 -24.14 -7.49 9.25
CA GLU A 9 -24.26 -7.38 7.79
C GLU A 9 -24.78 -5.99 7.46
N SER A 10 -23.92 -5.11 6.97
CA SER A 10 -24.38 -3.84 6.40
C SER A 10 -24.37 -3.95 4.89
N TYR A 11 -25.49 -4.37 4.32
CA TYR A 11 -25.74 -4.20 2.89
C TYR A 11 -26.03 -2.73 2.62
N LYS A 12 -25.16 -2.06 1.85
CA LYS A 12 -25.45 -0.74 1.31
C LYS A 12 -25.40 -0.82 -0.21
N SER A 13 -26.58 -0.84 -0.84
CA SER A 13 -26.71 -0.54 -2.26
C SER A 13 -26.87 0.98 -2.41
N ASN A 14 -25.90 1.62 -3.04
CA ASN A 14 -26.06 2.99 -3.53
C ASN A 14 -25.89 2.95 -5.05
N GLY A 15 -27.01 2.78 -5.76
CA GLY A 15 -27.01 2.52 -7.20
C GLY A 15 -26.36 1.16 -7.52
N ASN A 16 -25.37 1.16 -8.42
CA ASN A 16 -24.69 -0.05 -8.89
C ASN A 16 -23.59 -0.56 -7.95
N ASN A 17 -23.39 0.06 -6.77
CA ASN A 17 -22.37 -0.37 -5.82
C ASN A 17 -22.98 -1.30 -4.77
N PHE A 18 -22.41 -2.49 -4.63
CA PHE A 18 -22.81 -3.51 -3.67
C PHE A 18 -21.66 -3.73 -2.70
N GLU A 19 -21.77 -3.21 -1.48
CA GLU A 19 -20.82 -3.49 -0.40
C GLU A 19 -21.39 -4.56 0.54
N PHE A 20 -20.62 -5.62 0.74
CA PHE A 20 -20.81 -6.56 1.83
C PHE A 20 -19.69 -6.41 2.83
N ARG A 21 -20.05 -6.08 4.07
CA ARG A 21 -19.11 -5.96 5.18
C ARG A 21 -19.39 -7.04 6.20
N ILE A 22 -18.36 -7.78 6.55
CA ILE A 22 -18.38 -8.74 7.65
C ILE A 22 -17.33 -8.33 8.66
N LYS A 23 -17.72 -8.27 9.93
CA LYS A 23 -16.82 -7.96 11.04
C LYS A 23 -16.83 -9.07 12.08
N PHE A 24 -15.66 -9.60 12.38
CA PHE A 24 -15.42 -10.59 13.42
C PHE A 24 -14.66 -9.91 14.56
N GLU A 25 -15.35 -9.57 15.67
CA GLU A 25 -14.76 -8.78 16.76
C GLU A 25 -14.18 -9.60 17.92
N LYS A 26 -14.71 -10.81 18.17
CA LYS A 26 -14.41 -11.62 19.36
C LYS A 26 -14.51 -13.12 19.08
N PHE A 27 -13.72 -13.63 18.14
CA PHE A 27 -13.71 -15.06 17.83
C PHE A 27 -12.40 -15.66 18.27
N THR A 28 -12.45 -16.78 18.98
CA THR A 28 -11.26 -17.59 19.25
C THR A 28 -10.79 -18.30 17.98
N ALA A 29 -11.72 -18.69 17.09
CA ALA A 29 -11.41 -19.27 15.78
C ALA A 29 -12.50 -18.97 14.74
N LEU A 30 -12.10 -18.79 13.48
CA LEU A 30 -13.00 -18.61 12.34
C LEU A 30 -12.94 -19.85 11.43
N HIS A 31 -13.83 -20.82 11.65
CA HIS A 31 -13.87 -22.04 10.87
C HIS A 31 -14.57 -21.83 9.53
N VAL A 32 -13.80 -21.44 8.51
CA VAL A 32 -14.29 -21.42 7.13
C VAL A 32 -13.85 -22.71 6.44
N THR A 33 -14.73 -23.71 6.44
CA THR A 33 -14.44 -25.03 5.86
C THR A 33 -14.79 -25.12 4.38
N SER A 34 -15.75 -24.31 3.91
CA SER A 34 -16.20 -24.30 2.52
C SER A 34 -15.27 -23.45 1.64
N PRO A 35 -14.64 -24.03 0.60
CA PRO A 35 -13.91 -23.25 -0.40
C PRO A 35 -14.87 -22.25 -1.07
N SER A 36 -14.35 -21.09 -1.47
CA SER A 36 -15.15 -20.10 -2.23
C SER A 36 -16.42 -19.61 -1.50
N VAL A 37 -16.47 -19.69 -0.16
CA VAL A 37 -17.68 -19.35 0.61
C VAL A 37 -18.18 -17.94 0.29
N PHE A 38 -17.26 -17.01 0.05
CA PHE A 38 -17.56 -15.61 -0.21
C PHE A 38 -18.12 -15.34 -1.61
N ASN A 39 -18.07 -16.30 -2.53
CA ASN A 39 -18.68 -16.13 -3.85
C ASN A 39 -20.21 -16.07 -3.76
N ARG A 40 -20.79 -16.68 -2.73
CA ARG A 40 -22.25 -16.71 -2.50
C ARG A 40 -22.81 -15.39 -1.97
N VAL A 41 -21.94 -14.47 -1.58
CA VAL A 41 -22.33 -13.18 -1.02
C VAL A 41 -22.94 -12.27 -2.08
N PHE A 42 -22.47 -12.39 -3.32
CA PHE A 42 -22.95 -11.59 -4.44
C PHE A 42 -23.95 -12.42 -5.27
N PRO A 43 -25.16 -11.91 -5.55
CA PRO A 43 -26.12 -12.62 -6.39
C PRO A 43 -25.61 -12.85 -7.82
N ASP A 44 -25.91 -14.01 -8.41
CA ASP A 44 -25.51 -14.32 -9.80
C ASP A 44 -26.17 -13.41 -10.84
N ASN A 45 -27.29 -12.77 -10.49
CA ASN A 45 -28.08 -11.91 -11.37
C ASN A 45 -27.75 -10.42 -11.22
N LEU A 46 -26.57 -10.08 -10.69
CA LEU A 46 -26.14 -8.68 -10.61
C LEU A 46 -26.04 -8.05 -12.01
N PRO A 47 -26.41 -6.76 -12.16
CA PRO A 47 -26.17 -6.02 -13.39
C PRO A 47 -24.70 -6.09 -13.83
N SER A 48 -24.43 -6.12 -15.14
CA SER A 48 -23.05 -6.19 -15.66
C SER A 48 -22.16 -5.00 -15.29
N ASN A 49 -22.77 -3.88 -14.88
CA ASN A 49 -22.10 -2.69 -14.39
C ASN A 49 -22.05 -2.59 -12.85
N ALA A 50 -22.49 -3.64 -12.14
CA ALA A 50 -22.43 -3.69 -10.68
C ALA A 50 -20.98 -3.75 -10.20
N ARG A 51 -20.67 -2.93 -9.19
CA ARG A 51 -19.38 -2.94 -8.49
C ARG A 51 -19.53 -3.68 -7.19
N THR A 52 -18.81 -4.79 -7.05
CA THR A 52 -18.85 -5.64 -5.88
C THR A 52 -17.68 -5.34 -4.95
N HIS A 53 -17.99 -4.94 -3.73
CA HIS A 53 -17.02 -4.59 -2.69
C HIS A 53 -17.22 -5.55 -1.52
N LEU A 54 -16.19 -6.36 -1.23
CA LEU A 54 -16.16 -7.21 -0.06
C LEU A 54 -15.21 -6.60 0.97
N VAL A 55 -15.72 -6.31 2.17
CA VAL A 55 -14.93 -5.84 3.29
C VAL A 55 -15.00 -6.90 4.38
N LEU A 56 -13.85 -7.50 4.67
CA LEU A 56 -13.71 -8.55 5.65
C LEU A 56 -12.77 -8.05 6.75
N GLU A 57 -13.37 -7.73 7.87
CA GLU A 57 -12.70 -7.25 9.07
C GLU A 57 -12.57 -8.39 10.08
N ILE A 58 -11.37 -8.92 10.23
CA ILE A 58 -11.07 -10.06 11.06
C ILE A 58 -10.19 -9.61 12.23
N TYR A 59 -10.79 -9.41 13.40
CA TYR A 59 -10.07 -9.05 14.61
C TYR A 59 -9.91 -10.29 15.51
N ASN A 60 -8.66 -10.63 15.78
CA ASN A 60 -8.27 -11.57 16.82
C ASN A 60 -8.65 -13.08 16.69
N PRO A 61 -8.78 -13.71 15.50
CA PRO A 61 -8.93 -15.16 15.49
C PRO A 61 -7.57 -15.86 15.59
N GLU A 62 -7.49 -16.91 16.41
CA GLU A 62 -6.56 -17.97 16.13
C GLU A 62 -7.09 -18.69 14.88
N VAL A 63 -6.32 -18.65 13.78
CA VAL A 63 -6.66 -19.39 12.57
C VAL A 63 -6.52 -20.89 12.89
N ALA A 64 -7.65 -21.59 12.99
CA ALA A 64 -7.72 -22.96 13.46
C ALA A 64 -6.96 -23.91 12.52
N HIS A 65 -6.58 -25.09 13.02
CA HIS A 65 -5.79 -26.02 12.24
C HIS A 65 -6.46 -26.44 10.91
N GLU A 66 -7.79 -26.49 10.92
CA GLU A 66 -8.63 -26.94 9.81
C GLU A 66 -9.10 -25.85 8.83
N ASP A 67 -8.65 -24.59 8.98
CA ASP A 67 -9.14 -23.52 8.10
C ASP A 67 -8.70 -23.73 6.64
N ASN A 68 -9.64 -23.51 5.72
CA ASN A 68 -9.47 -23.84 4.31
C ASN A 68 -8.48 -22.88 3.63
N PRO A 69 -7.41 -23.37 2.97
CA PRO A 69 -6.44 -22.50 2.30
C PRO A 69 -6.98 -21.86 1.00
N SER A 70 -8.23 -22.13 0.60
CA SER A 70 -8.89 -21.66 -0.64
C SER A 70 -10.08 -20.73 -0.36
N LEU A 71 -9.97 -19.87 0.66
CA LEU A 71 -11.05 -18.99 1.13
C LEU A 71 -11.67 -18.12 0.03
N PHE A 72 -10.83 -17.51 -0.81
CA PHE A 72 -11.24 -16.56 -1.85
C PHE A 72 -11.13 -17.15 -3.25
N GLN A 73 -11.13 -18.48 -3.36
CA GLN A 73 -11.05 -19.15 -4.64
C GLN A 73 -12.23 -18.75 -5.55
N ASN A 74 -11.93 -18.50 -6.83
CA ASN A 74 -12.90 -18.04 -7.84
C ASN A 74 -13.65 -16.73 -7.44
N LEU A 75 -13.15 -15.94 -6.49
CA LEU A 75 -13.81 -14.70 -6.10
C LEU A 75 -13.69 -13.65 -7.20
N HIS A 76 -14.83 -13.11 -7.64
CA HIS A 76 -14.91 -12.01 -8.60
C HIS A 76 -15.35 -10.73 -7.88
N ALA A 77 -14.44 -9.77 -7.71
CA ALA A 77 -14.72 -8.55 -6.95
C ALA A 77 -14.04 -7.30 -7.52
N GLU A 78 -14.68 -6.14 -7.39
CA GLU A 78 -14.02 -4.85 -7.65
C GLU A 78 -13.03 -4.52 -6.53
N SER A 79 -13.40 -4.77 -5.27
CA SER A 79 -12.53 -4.54 -4.12
C SER A 79 -12.69 -5.63 -3.09
N LEU A 80 -11.56 -6.06 -2.52
CA LEU A 80 -11.49 -6.87 -1.31
C LEU A 80 -10.62 -6.13 -0.27
N LYS A 81 -11.17 -5.83 0.90
CA LYS A 81 -10.40 -5.27 2.01
C LYS A 81 -10.33 -6.30 3.13
N LEU A 82 -9.11 -6.70 3.48
CA LEU A 82 -8.82 -7.67 4.52
C LEU A 82 -8.12 -6.94 5.66
N TYR A 83 -8.71 -6.97 6.84
CA TYR A 83 -8.07 -6.53 8.07
C TYR A 83 -7.82 -7.77 8.91
N SER A 84 -6.57 -8.12 9.16
CA SER A 84 -6.22 -9.26 10.00
C SER A 84 -5.13 -8.85 10.98
N LEU A 85 -5.17 -9.39 12.20
CA LEU A 85 -4.04 -9.27 13.14
C LEU A 85 -3.12 -10.50 13.10
N TYR A 86 -3.60 -11.60 12.52
CA TYR A 86 -2.90 -12.88 12.48
C TYR A 86 -2.63 -13.32 11.04
N PRO A 87 -1.58 -14.11 10.79
CA PRO A 87 -1.30 -14.63 9.46
C PRO A 87 -2.43 -15.51 8.94
N PHE A 88 -2.73 -15.41 7.65
CA PHE A 88 -3.64 -16.35 6.99
C PHE A 88 -2.97 -17.71 6.82
N ARG A 89 -3.77 -18.78 6.87
CA ARG A 89 -3.31 -20.11 6.47
C ARG A 89 -3.24 -20.24 4.96
N GLY A 90 -2.30 -21.06 4.51
CA GLY A 90 -2.01 -21.26 3.09
C GLY A 90 -1.01 -20.26 2.53
N THR A 91 -0.92 -20.24 1.22
CA THR A 91 -0.15 -19.26 0.44
C THR A 91 -1.13 -18.29 -0.23
N PHE A 92 -0.62 -17.15 -0.70
CA PHE A 92 -1.39 -16.22 -1.53
C PHE A 92 -2.00 -16.94 -2.76
N GLN A 93 -1.23 -17.83 -3.36
CA GLN A 93 -1.62 -18.60 -4.54
C GLN A 93 -2.80 -19.54 -4.25
N GLN A 94 -2.79 -20.21 -3.10
CA GLN A 94 -3.90 -21.06 -2.66
C GLN A 94 -5.15 -20.24 -2.34
N LEU A 95 -5.00 -19.15 -1.58
CA LEU A 95 -6.11 -18.32 -1.12
C LEU A 95 -6.89 -17.70 -2.26
N PHE A 96 -6.18 -17.24 -3.31
CA PHE A 96 -6.74 -16.50 -4.43
C PHE A 96 -6.74 -17.29 -5.74
N LYS A 97 -6.75 -18.62 -5.67
CA LYS A 97 -6.80 -19.48 -6.85
C LYS A 97 -7.99 -19.11 -7.75
N ASN A 98 -7.74 -18.84 -9.03
CA ASN A 98 -8.73 -18.39 -10.02
C ASN A 98 -9.53 -17.12 -9.63
N ALA A 99 -9.12 -16.38 -8.61
CA ALA A 99 -9.81 -15.14 -8.24
C ALA A 99 -9.57 -14.07 -9.31
N ASN A 100 -10.53 -13.18 -9.53
CA ASN A 100 -10.39 -12.02 -10.40
C ASN A 100 -10.82 -10.76 -9.62
N ILE A 101 -9.83 -10.06 -9.06
CA ILE A 101 -10.05 -8.96 -8.13
C ILE A 101 -9.29 -7.72 -8.60
N LYS A 102 -9.98 -6.60 -8.80
CA LYS A 102 -9.32 -5.37 -9.26
C LYS A 102 -8.44 -4.75 -8.17
N PHE A 103 -8.90 -4.75 -6.92
CA PHE A 103 -8.16 -4.15 -5.81
C PHE A 103 -8.25 -4.99 -4.54
N ILE A 104 -7.11 -5.43 -4.02
CA ILE A 104 -7.00 -6.00 -2.69
C ILE A 104 -6.26 -5.01 -1.79
N ARG A 105 -6.78 -4.79 -0.59
CA ARG A 105 -6.02 -4.18 0.50
C ARG A 105 -5.91 -5.16 1.66
N LEU A 106 -4.68 -5.52 2.01
CA LEU A 106 -4.32 -6.30 3.17
C LEU A 106 -3.80 -5.36 4.26
N SER A 107 -4.49 -5.27 5.39
CA SER A 107 -4.05 -4.46 6.54
C SER A 107 -3.71 -5.37 7.72
N GLY A 108 -2.45 -5.35 8.16
CA GLY A 108 -1.94 -6.14 9.26
C GLY A 108 -1.33 -7.49 8.84
N GLY A 109 -2.02 -8.58 9.18
CA GLY A 109 -1.52 -9.95 9.21
C GLY A 109 -0.90 -10.44 7.90
N ASP A 110 -0.03 -11.45 8.03
CA ASP A 110 0.81 -11.91 6.93
C ASP A 110 0.13 -12.97 6.05
N ILE A 111 0.41 -12.93 4.76
CA ILE A 111 0.10 -14.01 3.82
C ILE A 111 1.41 -14.53 3.27
N ARG A 112 1.70 -15.82 3.43
CA ARG A 112 2.90 -16.40 2.81
C ARG A 112 2.77 -16.38 1.29
N SER A 113 3.85 -16.10 0.59
CA SER A 113 3.91 -16.28 -0.86
C SER A 113 4.81 -17.47 -1.15
N ASP A 114 4.39 -18.35 -2.04
CA ASP A 114 5.22 -19.45 -2.53
C ASP A 114 5.42 -19.32 -4.04
N VAL A 115 6.63 -18.91 -4.43
CA VAL A 115 6.98 -18.69 -5.84
C VAL A 115 7.04 -19.99 -6.65
N SER A 116 7.06 -21.16 -6.01
CA SER A 116 6.98 -22.45 -6.69
C SER A 116 5.55 -22.84 -7.09
N GLU A 117 4.55 -22.23 -6.45
CA GLU A 117 3.14 -22.47 -6.78
C GLU A 117 2.70 -21.61 -7.97
N THR A 118 2.01 -22.23 -8.93
CA THR A 118 1.44 -21.50 -10.07
C THR A 118 0.27 -20.64 -9.61
N PHE A 119 0.34 -19.34 -9.88
CA PHE A 119 -0.78 -18.43 -9.64
C PHE A 119 -1.73 -18.41 -10.84
N THR A 120 -3.01 -18.74 -10.61
CA THR A 120 -4.07 -18.72 -11.65
C THR A 120 -5.08 -17.59 -11.46
N GLY A 121 -4.91 -16.77 -10.43
CA GLY A 121 -5.75 -15.60 -10.22
C GLY A 121 -5.29 -14.41 -11.08
N ASN A 122 -6.13 -13.37 -11.09
CA ASN A 122 -5.89 -12.08 -11.72
C ASN A 122 -6.14 -10.98 -10.68
N ILE A 123 -5.06 -10.47 -10.09
CA ILE A 123 -5.10 -9.40 -9.07
C ILE A 123 -4.50 -8.14 -9.66
N ALA A 124 -5.33 -7.19 -10.05
CA ALA A 124 -4.84 -6.00 -10.75
C ALA A 124 -4.01 -5.10 -9.81
N ARG A 125 -4.45 -4.89 -8.57
CA ARG A 125 -3.70 -4.11 -7.58
C ARG A 125 -3.79 -4.70 -6.19
N LEU A 126 -2.65 -4.76 -5.50
CA LEU A 126 -2.52 -5.18 -4.11
C LEU A 126 -1.88 -4.06 -3.27
N GLU A 127 -2.56 -3.61 -2.22
CA GLU A 127 -2.00 -2.74 -1.18
C GLU A 127 -1.71 -3.56 0.09
N LEU A 128 -0.48 -3.54 0.56
CA LEU A 128 -0.07 -4.08 1.85
C LEU A 128 0.11 -2.93 2.84
N ALA A 129 -0.60 -2.94 3.96
CA ALA A 129 -0.51 -1.90 4.99
C ALA A 129 -0.25 -2.54 6.36
N LYS A 130 0.97 -2.45 6.89
CA LYS A 130 1.27 -3.04 8.20
C LYS A 130 2.47 -2.41 8.90
N GLN A 131 2.57 -2.68 10.19
CA GLN A 131 3.76 -2.36 10.98
C GLN A 131 4.86 -3.37 10.66
N ALA A 132 6.06 -2.89 10.37
CA ALA A 132 7.21 -3.72 10.07
C ALA A 132 8.50 -2.97 10.43
N GLY A 133 9.36 -3.60 11.23
CA GLY A 133 10.65 -3.03 11.62
C GLY A 133 11.64 -2.89 10.46
N ALA A 134 11.43 -3.63 9.37
CA ALA A 134 12.33 -3.64 8.21
C ALA A 134 11.57 -3.70 6.87
N LEU A 135 12.13 -3.09 5.83
CA LEU A 135 11.65 -3.21 4.45
C LEU A 135 12.20 -4.47 3.76
N SER A 136 11.87 -5.65 4.31
CA SER A 136 12.43 -6.93 3.86
C SER A 136 11.41 -7.80 3.14
N VAL A 137 11.88 -8.81 2.41
CA VAL A 137 11.02 -9.81 1.74
C VAL A 137 10.26 -10.71 2.73
N GLN A 138 10.76 -10.85 3.96
CA GLN A 138 10.03 -11.54 5.03
C GLN A 138 8.81 -10.73 5.47
N ASN A 139 8.94 -9.40 5.55
CA ASN A 139 7.83 -8.52 5.91
C ASN A 139 6.92 -8.23 4.72
N PHE A 140 7.47 -8.06 3.53
CA PHE A 140 6.69 -7.72 2.34
C PHE A 140 7.04 -8.68 1.19
N PRO A 141 6.53 -9.92 1.21
CA PRO A 141 6.79 -10.88 0.15
C PRO A 141 6.38 -10.35 -1.22
N VAL A 142 7.03 -10.84 -2.28
CA VAL A 142 6.57 -10.58 -3.64
C VAL A 142 5.31 -11.42 -3.89
N TYR A 143 4.23 -10.74 -4.23
CA TYR A 143 2.97 -11.38 -4.62
C TYR A 143 2.77 -11.29 -6.13
N PRO A 144 2.13 -12.30 -6.75
CA PRO A 144 1.81 -12.33 -8.17
C PRO A 144 0.61 -11.42 -8.52
N ALA A 145 0.69 -10.14 -8.16
CA ALA A 145 -0.25 -9.09 -8.56
C ALA A 145 0.37 -8.21 -9.67
N HIS A 146 -0.47 -7.57 -10.49
CA HIS A 146 0.02 -6.69 -11.56
C HIS A 146 0.67 -5.41 -11.01
N GLU A 147 0.07 -4.83 -9.98
CA GLU A 147 0.61 -3.67 -9.25
C GLU A 147 0.64 -3.93 -7.74
N LEU A 148 1.75 -3.58 -7.11
CA LEU A 148 1.94 -3.64 -5.67
C LEU A 148 2.15 -2.23 -5.09
N THR A 149 1.45 -1.96 -3.99
CA THR A 149 1.66 -0.80 -3.12
C THR A 149 2.03 -1.32 -1.73
N ILE A 150 3.13 -0.81 -1.16
CA ILE A 150 3.52 -1.08 0.23
C ILE A 150 3.29 0.17 1.06
N ASN A 151 2.64 0.02 2.21
CA ASN A 151 2.45 1.04 3.22
C ASN A 151 2.97 0.52 4.57
N ALA A 152 4.25 0.81 4.83
CA ALA A 152 4.99 0.35 5.97
C ALA A 152 4.98 1.40 7.10
N PHE A 153 4.76 0.93 8.32
CA PHE A 153 4.80 1.75 9.54
C PHE A 153 5.86 1.21 10.49
N TYR A 154 6.51 2.09 11.24
CA TYR A 154 7.54 1.75 12.23
C TYR A 154 8.80 1.10 11.65
N VAL A 155 9.20 1.51 10.44
CA VAL A 155 10.43 1.01 9.80
C VAL A 155 11.64 1.60 10.51
N THR A 156 12.55 0.74 10.98
CA THR A 156 13.84 1.14 11.59
C THR A 156 15.04 0.60 10.83
N ASP A 157 14.86 -0.46 10.04
CA ASP A 157 15.90 -1.08 9.23
C ASP A 157 15.58 -0.94 7.73
N PHE A 158 16.49 -0.27 7.03
CA PHE A 158 16.45 -0.01 5.59
C PHE A 158 17.49 -0.85 4.82
N ASN A 159 18.30 -1.65 5.51
CA ASN A 159 19.41 -2.41 4.93
C ASN A 159 19.20 -3.92 4.97
N SER A 160 18.01 -4.41 5.35
CA SER A 160 17.72 -5.83 5.43
C SER A 160 17.98 -6.53 4.08
N ASP A 161 18.84 -7.54 4.05
CA ASP A 161 19.34 -8.23 2.84
C ASP A 161 18.26 -8.57 1.79
N HIS A 162 18.56 -8.33 0.49
CA HIS A 162 17.69 -8.65 -0.65
C HIS A 162 18.32 -9.72 -1.56
N PRO A 163 17.51 -10.69 -2.01
CA PRO A 163 17.09 -10.61 -3.41
C PRO A 163 15.61 -10.98 -3.59
N SER A 164 14.80 -10.01 -4.00
CA SER A 164 13.60 -10.26 -4.79
C SER A 164 13.36 -9.04 -5.67
N ASN A 165 13.29 -9.26 -6.98
CA ASN A 165 12.92 -8.22 -7.93
C ASN A 165 11.47 -7.80 -7.67
N TYR A 166 11.25 -6.68 -6.98
CA TYR A 166 9.95 -6.02 -6.87
C TYR A 166 9.54 -5.35 -8.20
N ALA A 167 9.48 -6.12 -9.28
CA ALA A 167 9.19 -5.61 -10.62
C ALA A 167 7.80 -4.95 -10.73
N ASN A 168 6.87 -5.40 -9.87
CA ASN A 168 5.50 -4.92 -9.81
C ASN A 168 5.25 -3.87 -8.72
N LEU A 169 6.26 -3.52 -7.89
CA LEU A 169 6.11 -2.46 -6.89
C LEU A 169 6.09 -1.10 -7.57
N ARG A 170 4.96 -0.40 -7.47
CA ARG A 170 4.74 0.92 -8.07
C ARG A 170 4.80 2.03 -7.05
N GLU A 171 4.28 1.77 -5.85
CA GLU A 171 4.18 2.76 -4.79
C GLU A 171 4.71 2.22 -3.47
N LEU A 172 5.53 3.01 -2.79
CA LEU A 172 6.04 2.74 -1.46
C LEU A 172 5.71 3.91 -0.54
N ARG A 173 5.11 3.62 0.61
CA ARG A 173 4.83 4.58 1.68
C ARG A 173 5.51 4.09 2.95
N VAL A 174 6.32 4.95 3.57
CA VAL A 174 7.12 4.59 4.74
C VAL A 174 6.96 5.63 5.83
N HIS A 175 6.67 5.15 7.03
CA HIS A 175 6.65 5.93 8.25
C HIS A 175 7.72 5.35 9.18
N SER A 176 8.73 6.15 9.51
CA SER A 176 9.86 5.75 10.34
C SER A 176 9.96 6.62 11.59
N PRO A 177 10.06 6.03 12.80
CA PRO A 177 10.36 6.77 14.01
C PRO A 177 11.85 7.17 14.09
N GLU A 178 12.67 6.65 13.18
CA GLU A 178 14.11 6.86 13.14
C GLU A 178 14.51 7.71 11.92
N ARG A 179 15.79 8.10 11.88
CA ARG A 179 16.35 8.81 10.73
C ARG A 179 16.35 7.87 9.53
N ILE A 180 15.87 8.34 8.39
CA ILE A 180 15.99 7.60 7.13
C ILE A 180 17.43 7.76 6.61
N PRO A 181 18.22 6.68 6.48
CA PRO A 181 19.64 6.77 6.10
C PRO A 181 19.84 7.02 4.60
N ALA A 182 21.08 7.33 4.22
CA ALA A 182 21.48 7.37 2.81
C ALA A 182 21.20 6.04 2.11
N ASN A 183 20.80 6.07 0.84
CA ASN A 183 20.47 4.90 0.02
C ASN A 183 19.34 4.02 0.57
N ALA A 184 18.52 4.50 1.52
CA ALA A 184 17.44 3.76 2.17
C ALA A 184 16.48 3.04 1.22
N PHE A 185 16.31 3.57 0.00
CA PHE A 185 15.37 3.05 -0.99
C PHE A 185 16.05 2.49 -2.25
N ARG A 186 17.38 2.38 -2.26
CA ARG A 186 18.16 1.99 -3.44
C ARG A 186 17.77 0.62 -4.00
N GLN A 187 17.21 -0.25 -3.17
CA GLN A 187 16.74 -1.59 -3.55
C GLN A 187 15.36 -1.60 -4.22
N PHE A 188 14.70 -0.45 -4.34
CA PHE A 188 13.39 -0.29 -4.99
C PHE A 188 13.49 0.57 -6.27
N PRO A 189 14.35 0.23 -7.25
CA PRO A 189 14.66 1.12 -8.37
C PRO A 189 13.47 1.36 -9.34
N ASN A 190 12.42 0.55 -9.26
CA ASN A 190 11.26 0.59 -10.17
C ASN A 190 10.05 1.35 -9.60
N ILE A 191 10.14 1.91 -8.39
CA ILE A 191 9.02 2.66 -7.80
C ILE A 191 8.82 3.98 -8.55
N HIS A 192 7.55 4.32 -8.75
CA HIS A 192 7.15 5.57 -9.41
C HIS A 192 6.62 6.57 -8.39
N THR A 193 6.11 6.09 -7.26
CA THR A 193 5.58 6.94 -6.19
C THR A 193 6.20 6.55 -4.85
N LEU A 194 6.72 7.54 -4.14
CA LEU A 194 7.29 7.40 -2.81
C LEU A 194 6.66 8.43 -1.87
N SER A 195 6.15 7.97 -0.73
CA SER A 195 5.75 8.84 0.38
C SER A 195 6.57 8.46 1.61
N VAL A 196 7.22 9.44 2.24
CA VAL A 196 8.03 9.23 3.43
C VAL A 196 7.63 10.18 4.55
N GLN A 197 7.74 9.68 5.77
CA GLN A 197 7.62 10.42 7.01
C GLN A 197 8.69 9.91 7.98
N SER A 198 9.43 10.83 8.59
CA SER A 198 10.45 10.49 9.58
C SER A 198 10.46 11.45 10.74
N ASP A 199 10.42 10.91 11.96
CA ASP A 199 10.44 11.72 13.18
C ASP A 199 11.82 12.30 13.49
N ARG A 200 12.90 11.75 12.91
CA ARG A 200 14.31 12.14 13.16
C ARG A 200 15.05 12.63 11.92
N GLY A 201 14.30 12.96 10.87
CA GLY A 201 14.83 13.54 9.64
C GLY A 201 15.29 12.52 8.60
N ILE A 202 15.62 13.04 7.42
CA ILE A 202 15.91 12.26 6.22
C ILE A 202 17.31 12.63 5.74
N ASP A 203 18.14 11.62 5.47
CA ASP A 203 19.45 11.85 4.87
C ASP A 203 19.33 12.46 3.46
N PRO A 204 20.14 13.46 3.08
CA PRO A 204 20.10 14.04 1.73
C PRO A 204 20.27 13.02 0.60
N HIS A 205 20.96 11.91 0.86
CA HIS A 205 21.19 10.83 -0.11
C HIS A 205 20.23 9.66 0.04
N ALA A 206 19.13 9.80 0.81
CA ALA A 206 18.17 8.72 1.05
C ALA A 206 17.50 8.21 -0.25
N PHE A 207 17.32 9.09 -1.23
CA PHE A 207 16.60 8.83 -2.47
C PHE A 207 17.50 8.46 -3.65
N ASP A 208 18.81 8.34 -3.42
CA ASP A 208 19.77 8.02 -4.49
C ASP A 208 19.47 6.65 -5.13
N GLY A 209 19.49 6.62 -6.46
CA GLY A 209 19.21 5.41 -7.25
C GLY A 209 17.73 5.21 -7.62
N LEU A 210 16.82 6.10 -7.19
CA LEU A 210 15.40 6.05 -7.55
C LEU A 210 15.13 6.69 -8.92
N THR A 211 15.71 6.11 -9.97
CA THR A 211 15.70 6.70 -11.31
C THR A 211 14.33 6.75 -11.98
N HIS A 212 13.36 5.91 -11.59
CA HIS A 212 12.00 5.91 -12.13
C HIS A 212 10.99 6.70 -11.29
N LEU A 213 11.44 7.37 -10.23
CA LEU A 213 10.54 8.06 -9.32
C LEU A 213 9.93 9.28 -9.99
N GLU A 214 8.60 9.28 -10.10
CA GLU A 214 7.83 10.37 -10.71
C GLU A 214 7.16 11.26 -9.65
N LYS A 215 6.83 10.69 -8.49
CA LYS A 215 6.14 11.37 -7.41
C LYS A 215 6.82 11.12 -6.07
N LEU A 216 7.20 12.19 -5.38
CA LEU A 216 7.77 12.17 -4.04
C LEU A 216 6.91 13.00 -3.10
N THR A 217 6.58 12.46 -1.94
CA THR A 217 5.89 13.17 -0.85
C THR A 217 6.67 13.00 0.46
N ILE A 218 6.99 14.11 1.11
CA ILE A 218 7.64 14.16 2.42
C ILE A 218 6.68 14.83 3.38
N LYS A 219 6.07 14.06 4.29
CA LYS A 219 4.95 14.57 5.13
C LYS A 219 5.43 15.37 6.34
N ASP A 220 6.41 14.85 7.05
CA ASP A 220 7.01 15.50 8.22
C ASP A 220 8.49 15.18 8.23
N GLY A 221 9.31 16.15 7.81
CA GLY A 221 10.75 16.01 7.75
C GLY A 221 11.40 17.21 7.08
N GLU A 222 12.57 17.60 7.55
CA GLU A 222 13.44 18.51 6.82
C GLU A 222 13.85 17.84 5.50
N THR A 223 13.86 18.60 4.41
CA THR A 223 14.21 18.09 3.09
C THR A 223 15.24 19.00 2.44
N ASN A 224 16.24 18.39 1.81
CA ASN A 224 17.22 19.11 1.01
C ASN A 224 16.80 19.09 -0.46
N LEU A 225 16.61 20.27 -1.07
CA LEU A 225 16.24 20.43 -2.48
C LEU A 225 17.31 19.96 -3.48
N ASP A 226 18.51 19.63 -3.01
CA ASP A 226 19.53 18.99 -3.85
C ASP A 226 19.06 17.61 -4.37
N LEU A 227 18.00 17.02 -3.77
CA LEU A 227 17.34 15.79 -4.24
C LEU A 227 16.84 15.88 -5.69
N PHE A 228 16.55 17.09 -6.19
CA PHE A 228 16.10 17.26 -7.58
C PHE A 228 17.20 16.90 -8.59
N ASN A 229 18.47 16.90 -8.17
CA ASN A 229 19.59 16.50 -9.02
C ASN A 229 19.73 14.97 -9.11
N SER A 230 19.25 14.22 -8.10
CA SER A 230 19.32 12.75 -8.06
C SER A 230 18.07 12.05 -8.56
N LEU A 231 16.98 12.79 -8.83
CA LEU A 231 15.68 12.28 -9.26
C LEU A 231 15.28 12.84 -10.65
N PRO A 232 15.88 12.33 -11.74
CA PRO A 232 15.76 12.94 -13.08
C PRO A 232 14.36 12.84 -13.70
N ASN A 233 13.52 11.91 -13.22
CA ASN A 233 12.17 11.69 -13.72
C ASN A 233 11.09 12.22 -12.79
N LEU A 234 11.47 12.98 -11.74
CA LEU A 234 10.51 13.51 -10.79
C LEU A 234 9.62 14.55 -11.50
N LYS A 235 8.31 14.36 -11.39
CA LYS A 235 7.26 15.23 -11.96
C LYS A 235 6.48 15.96 -10.87
N GLU A 236 6.37 15.33 -9.69
CA GLU A 236 5.58 15.85 -8.59
C GLU A 236 6.35 15.68 -7.26
N PHE A 237 6.51 16.78 -6.53
CA PHE A 237 7.12 16.83 -5.22
C PHE A 237 6.18 17.48 -4.22
N ARG A 238 5.90 16.86 -3.08
CA ARG A 238 5.08 17.45 -2.02
C ARG A 238 5.86 17.48 -0.72
N ALA A 239 5.91 18.63 -0.06
CA ALA A 239 6.55 18.78 1.24
C ALA A 239 5.84 19.84 2.10
N ASN A 240 6.02 19.75 3.42
CA ASN A 240 5.60 20.81 4.34
C ASN A 240 6.65 21.94 4.33
N ILE A 241 6.27 23.14 3.86
CA ILE A 241 7.19 24.28 3.77
C ILE A 241 7.60 24.82 5.13
N GLU A 242 6.76 24.70 6.17
CA GLU A 242 7.10 25.19 7.51
C GLU A 242 8.30 24.44 8.12
N LYS A 243 8.62 23.27 7.58
CA LYS A 243 9.78 22.46 7.98
C LYS A 243 11.05 22.82 7.20
N LEU A 244 10.98 23.74 6.25
CA LEU A 244 12.15 24.22 5.51
C LEU A 244 12.84 25.32 6.30
N ASP A 245 14.16 25.21 6.49
CA ASP A 245 14.96 26.31 7.01
C ASP A 245 14.98 27.49 6.02
N GLY A 246 15.39 28.68 6.49
CA GLY A 246 15.39 29.90 5.67
C GLY A 246 16.27 29.79 4.41
N ASN A 247 17.35 29.02 4.47
CA ASN A 247 18.22 28.80 3.32
C ASN A 247 17.53 27.96 2.24
N THR A 248 16.85 26.90 2.66
CA THR A 248 16.12 25.97 1.80
C THR A 248 14.90 26.66 1.17
N GLN A 249 14.24 27.55 1.91
CA GLN A 249 13.20 28.41 1.37
C GLN A 249 13.74 29.35 0.27
N CYS A 250 14.91 29.98 0.47
CA CYS A 250 15.55 30.80 -0.57
C CYS A 250 15.89 29.98 -1.83
N LYS A 251 16.49 28.80 -1.67
CA LYS A 251 16.78 27.87 -2.79
C LYS A 251 15.50 27.45 -3.53
N LEU A 252 14.39 27.26 -2.82
CA LEU A 252 13.10 26.95 -3.43
C LEU A 252 12.64 28.09 -4.33
N ILE A 253 12.76 29.34 -3.86
CA ILE A 253 12.41 30.54 -4.63
C ILE A 253 13.28 30.66 -5.89
N GLU A 254 14.58 30.37 -5.80
CA GLU A 254 15.46 30.38 -6.99
C GLU A 254 15.05 29.31 -8.02
N LYS A 255 14.68 28.11 -7.55
CA LYS A 255 14.19 27.03 -8.41
C LYS A 255 12.82 27.33 -9.03
N LEU A 256 11.95 28.04 -8.31
CA LEU A 256 10.69 28.56 -8.85
C LEU A 256 10.93 29.61 -9.92
N ALA A 257 11.80 30.59 -9.63
CA ALA A 257 12.09 31.70 -10.54
C ALA A 257 12.76 31.23 -11.84
N SER A 258 13.50 30.12 -11.80
CA SER A 258 14.11 29.48 -12.97
C SER A 258 13.18 28.53 -13.72
N GLY A 259 11.92 28.35 -13.28
CA GLY A 259 10.96 27.46 -13.91
C GLY A 259 11.27 25.97 -13.74
N GLN A 260 12.28 25.61 -12.93
CA GLN A 260 12.60 24.22 -12.63
C GLN A 260 11.50 23.56 -11.78
N VAL A 261 10.74 24.37 -11.04
CA VAL A 261 9.68 23.95 -10.13
C VAL A 261 8.50 24.91 -10.31
N ALA A 262 7.29 24.39 -10.41
CA ALA A 262 6.03 25.08 -10.24
C ALA A 262 5.45 24.73 -8.86
N ILE A 263 4.82 25.68 -8.17
CA ILE A 263 4.18 25.43 -6.88
C ILE A 263 2.66 25.59 -7.00
N GLN A 264 1.93 24.58 -6.52
CA GLN A 264 0.53 24.66 -6.18
C GLN A 264 0.38 24.54 -4.65
N ALA A 265 0.10 25.64 -3.98
CA ALA A 265 -0.36 25.59 -2.60
C ALA A 265 -1.71 24.87 -2.56
N LEU A 266 -1.80 23.77 -1.80
CA LEU A 266 -3.05 23.10 -1.53
C LEU A 266 -3.47 23.48 -0.12
N LEU A 267 -4.54 24.27 -0.02
CA LEU A 267 -5.20 24.55 1.25
C LEU A 267 -5.89 23.25 1.69
N ASP A 268 -5.35 22.57 2.70
CA ASP A 268 -6.03 21.46 3.35
C ASP A 268 -6.98 22.01 4.42
N ASP A 269 -8.20 21.49 4.47
CA ASP A 269 -9.38 22.09 5.10
C ASP A 269 -9.34 22.08 6.64
N ARG A 270 -8.19 21.76 7.25
CA ARG A 270 -8.03 21.70 8.71
C ARG A 270 -6.79 22.33 9.29
N ASP A 271 -5.73 22.55 8.54
CA ASP A 271 -4.57 23.32 8.97
C ASP A 271 -3.82 23.82 7.71
N CYS A 272 -3.67 25.12 7.58
CA CYS A 272 -3.06 25.75 6.41
C CYS A 272 -1.54 25.59 6.46
N THR A 273 -0.92 24.69 5.65
CA THR A 273 0.48 24.83 5.12
C THR A 273 1.03 23.61 4.33
N CYS A 274 0.22 22.90 3.56
CA CYS A 274 0.76 21.93 2.59
C CYS A 274 1.05 22.60 1.24
N VAL A 275 2.30 22.52 0.76
CA VAL A 275 2.63 22.98 -0.60
C VAL A 275 3.01 21.79 -1.47
N SER A 276 2.27 21.66 -2.57
CA SER A 276 2.64 20.77 -3.65
C SER A 276 3.48 21.55 -4.66
N ALA A 277 4.56 20.96 -5.11
CA ALA A 277 5.39 21.47 -6.18
C ALA A 277 5.30 20.49 -7.35
N TYR A 278 4.96 20.97 -8.54
CA TYR A 278 5.05 20.23 -9.78
C TYR A 278 6.34 20.63 -10.47
N LEU A 279 7.16 19.69 -10.92
CA LEU A 279 8.28 20.04 -11.79
C LEU A 279 7.68 20.22 -13.19
N ASP A 280 7.59 21.46 -13.66
CA ASP A 280 7.17 21.70 -15.03
C ASP A 280 8.28 21.17 -15.94
N THR A 281 7.91 20.24 -16.82
CA THR A 281 8.82 19.71 -17.84
C THR A 281 8.95 20.68 -19.02
N ALA A 282 8.27 21.83 -18.99
CA ALA A 282 8.41 22.90 -19.97
C ALA A 282 9.65 23.78 -19.74
N ALA A 283 10.82 23.18 -19.65
CA ALA A 283 12.10 23.86 -19.86
C ALA A 283 13.16 22.88 -20.40
N GLY A 284 12.91 22.29 -21.58
CA GLY A 284 13.90 21.52 -22.34
C GLY A 284 13.34 20.30 -23.02
#